data_AF-A0A7V0JGM9-F1
#
_entry.id   AF-A0A7V0JGM9-F1
#
_cell.length_a   1.000
_cell.length_b   1.000
_cell.length_c   1.000
_cell.angle_alpha   90.00
_cell.angle_beta   90.00
_cell.angle_gamma   90.00
#
_symmetry.space_group_name_H-M   'P 1'
#
loop_
_entity.id
_entity.type
_entity.pdbx_description
1 polymer ?
#
loop_
_entity_poly.entity_id
_entity_poly.type
_entity_poly.pdbx_seq_one_letter_code
_entity_poly.pdbx_strand_id
1 'polypeptide(L)' 'MSKIIATAAVRGAHKIVSRAEKQLAQALDELGQDKPVELPDTAYYLPVIYAMLGLKVKRVGDMQEVL' A
#
# COMPACT_ATOMS: atom_id res chain seq x y z
N MET A 1 -22.58 -4.91 -16.78
CA MET A 1 -21.10 -4.88 -16.68
C MET A 1 -20.55 -6.08 -17.45
N SER A 2 -19.60 -5.89 -18.38
CA SER A 2 -19.09 -6.99 -19.22
C SER A 2 -18.15 -7.91 -18.44
N LYS A 3 -18.31 -9.23 -18.58
CA LYS A 3 -17.42 -10.25 -17.98
C LYS A 3 -15.95 -10.02 -18.37
N ILE A 4 -15.70 -9.60 -19.62
CA ILE A 4 -14.35 -9.33 -20.12
C ILE A 4 -13.69 -8.19 -19.34
N ILE A 5 -14.45 -7.13 -19.06
CA ILE A 5 -13.95 -5.95 -18.33
C ILE A 5 -13.67 -6.30 -16.86
N ALA A 6 -14.57 -7.02 -16.20
CA ALA A 6 -14.37 -7.46 -14.82
C ALA A 6 -13.13 -8.35 -14.69
N THR A 7 -12.95 -9.32 -15.59
CA THR A 7 -11.76 -10.19 -15.61
C THR A 7 -10.47 -9.41 -15.86
N ALA A 8 -10.50 -8.38 -16.71
CA ALA A 8 -9.35 -7.51 -16.94
C ALA A 8 -8.98 -6.71 -15.68
N ALA A 9 -9.97 -6.13 -14.99
CA ALA A 9 -9.76 -5.39 -13.75
C ALA A 9 -9.16 -6.26 -12.64
N VAL A 10 -9.69 -7.47 -12.42
CA VAL A 10 -9.16 -8.41 -11.41
C VAL A 10 -7.71 -8.79 -11.69
N ARG A 11 -7.37 -9.13 -12.94
CA ARG A 11 -5.98 -9.41 -13.32
C ARG A 11 -5.06 -8.20 -13.09
N GLY A 12 -5.54 -7.02 -13.41
CA GLY A 12 -4.82 -5.77 -13.17
C GLY A 12 -4.56 -5.53 -11.68
N ALA A 13 -5.57 -5.74 -10.83
CA ALA A 13 -5.46 -5.59 -9.38
C ALA A 13 -4.38 -6.50 -8.80
N HIS A 14 -4.40 -7.81 -9.12
CA HIS A 14 -3.34 -8.73 -8.68
C HIS A 14 -1.94 -8.29 -9.13
N LYS A 15 -1.79 -7.74 -10.34
CA LYS A 15 -0.51 -7.23 -10.84
C LYS A 15 -0.05 -5.97 -10.10
N ILE A 16 -0.95 -5.15 -9.58
CA ILE A 16 -0.62 -3.96 -8.78
C ILE A 16 -0.22 -4.38 -7.36
N VAL A 17 -0.99 -5.25 -6.72
CA VAL A 17 -0.69 -5.79 -5.38
C VAL A 17 0.68 -6.47 -5.37
N SER A 18 0.96 -7.36 -6.33
CA SER A 18 2.26 -8.03 -6.42
C SER A 18 3.44 -7.06 -6.65
N ARG A 19 3.20 -5.89 -7.26
CA ARG A 19 4.24 -4.86 -7.37
C ARG A 19 4.45 -4.14 -6.04
N ALA A 20 3.38 -3.84 -5.32
CA ALA A 20 3.45 -3.21 -4.00
C ALA A 20 4.15 -4.12 -2.98
N GLU A 21 3.84 -5.42 -2.95
CA GLU A 21 4.52 -6.41 -2.09
C GLU A 21 6.04 -6.41 -2.33
N LYS A 22 6.47 -6.42 -3.59
CA LYS A 22 7.90 -6.38 -3.95
C LYS A 22 8.58 -5.09 -3.51
N GLN A 23 7.91 -3.95 -3.70
CA GLN A 23 8.44 -2.66 -3.27
C GLN A 23 8.52 -2.55 -1.75
N LEU A 24 7.55 -3.10 -1.02
CA LEU A 24 7.58 -3.13 0.43
C LEU A 24 8.71 -4.05 0.94
N ALA A 25 8.87 -5.23 0.37
CA ALA A 25 9.97 -6.13 0.73
C ALA A 25 11.34 -5.45 0.55
N GLN A 26 11.55 -4.81 -0.61
CA GLN A 26 12.78 -4.04 -0.86
C GLN A 26 12.96 -2.89 0.14
N ALA A 27 11.90 -2.13 0.44
CA ALA A 27 11.97 -1.04 1.41
C ALA A 27 12.29 -1.53 2.83
N LEU A 28 11.76 -2.69 3.24
CA LEU A 28 12.06 -3.30 4.53
C LEU A 28 13.51 -3.74 4.62
N ASP A 29 14.05 -4.33 3.55
CA ASP A 29 15.45 -4.77 3.48
C ASP A 29 16.42 -3.58 3.51
N GLU A 30 16.11 -2.48 2.81
CA GLU A 30 16.99 -1.33 2.67
C GLU A 30 16.90 -0.33 3.85
N LEU A 31 15.69 -0.10 4.37
CA LEU A 31 15.41 0.98 5.31
C LEU A 31 15.09 0.48 6.73
N GLY A 32 14.74 -0.80 6.87
CA GLY A 32 14.26 -1.39 8.12
C GLY A 32 12.80 -1.02 8.43
N GLN A 33 12.22 -1.76 9.40
CA GLN A 33 10.81 -1.61 9.79
C GLN A 33 10.48 -0.24 10.41
N ASP A 34 11.43 0.35 11.14
CA ASP A 34 11.19 1.56 11.93
C ASP A 34 11.30 2.87 11.15
N LYS A 35 11.67 2.82 9.87
CA LYS A 35 11.80 4.00 9.03
C LYS A 35 10.46 4.76 8.96
N PRO A 36 10.40 6.06 9.30
CA PRO A 36 9.18 6.85 9.21
C PRO A 36 8.69 7.00 7.75
N VAL A 37 7.38 6.95 7.58
CA VAL A 37 6.67 7.18 6.31
C VAL A 37 5.77 8.40 6.50
N GLU A 38 6.06 9.45 5.73
CA GLU A 38 5.32 10.71 5.80
C GLU A 38 5.16 11.29 4.39
N LEU A 39 4.00 11.89 4.15
CA LEU A 39 3.76 12.76 3.01
C LEU A 39 3.89 14.20 3.51
N PRO A 40 4.48 15.11 2.71
CA PRO A 40 4.60 16.51 3.12
C PRO A 40 3.22 17.16 3.30
N ASP A 41 3.13 18.08 4.24
CA ASP A 41 1.96 18.94 4.48
C ASP A 41 0.62 18.21 4.71
N THR A 42 0.64 17.05 5.38
CA THR A 42 -0.59 16.32 5.73
C THR A 42 -0.54 15.66 7.11
N ALA A 43 -1.69 15.65 7.78
CA ALA A 43 -1.93 14.90 9.01
C ALA A 43 -2.68 13.56 8.77
N TYR A 44 -2.90 13.18 7.51
CA TYR A 44 -3.73 12.03 7.12
C TYR A 44 -2.93 10.76 6.81
N TYR A 45 -1.65 10.68 7.19
CA TYR A 45 -0.80 9.51 6.95
C TYR A 45 -0.80 9.15 5.45
N LEU A 46 -1.15 7.90 5.11
CA LEU A 46 -1.54 7.50 3.76
C LEU A 46 -3.06 7.71 3.59
N PRO A 47 -3.51 8.77 2.88
CA PRO A 47 -4.91 9.22 2.98
C PRO A 47 -5.94 8.20 2.52
N VAL A 48 -5.63 7.43 1.46
CA VAL A 48 -6.55 6.40 0.93
C VAL A 48 -6.73 5.26 1.93
N ILE A 49 -5.63 4.79 2.52
CA ILE A 49 -5.65 3.72 3.52
C ILE A 49 -6.36 4.20 4.80
N TYR A 50 -6.03 5.41 5.25
CA TYR A 50 -6.65 5.99 6.44
C TYR A 50 -8.16 6.21 6.24
N ALA A 51 -8.58 6.68 5.06
CA ALA A 51 -10.00 6.88 4.76
C ALA A 51 -10.79 5.57 4.67
N MET A 52 -10.19 4.49 4.15
CA MET A 52 -10.87 3.19 3.98
C MET A 52 -10.87 2.33 5.25
N LEU A 53 -9.76 2.33 5.99
CA LEU A 53 -9.51 1.37 7.09
C LEU A 53 -9.35 2.04 8.46
N GLY A 54 -9.16 3.36 8.53
CA GLY A 54 -8.83 4.07 9.77
C GLY A 54 -7.42 3.81 10.29
N LEU A 55 -6.59 3.07 9.54
CA LEU A 55 -5.23 2.70 9.93
C LEU A 55 -4.24 3.83 9.66
N LYS A 56 -3.41 4.11 10.68
CA LYS A 56 -2.43 5.20 10.67
C LYS A 56 -1.04 4.63 10.37
N VAL A 57 -0.71 4.52 9.09
CA VAL A 57 0.62 4.08 8.64
C VAL A 57 1.64 5.18 8.93
N LYS A 58 2.57 4.94 9.87
CA LYS A 58 3.62 5.88 10.30
C LYS A 58 5.02 5.40 9.98
N ARG A 59 5.22 4.09 9.87
CA ARG A 59 6.51 3.46 9.59
C ARG A 59 6.38 2.44 8.47
N VAL A 60 7.50 2.06 7.87
CA VAL A 60 7.52 1.05 6.79
C VAL A 60 6.93 -0.28 7.26
N GLY A 61 7.16 -0.69 8.51
CA GLY A 61 6.57 -1.90 9.09
C GLY A 61 5.03 -1.90 9.10
N ASP A 62 4.39 -0.76 9.34
CA ASP A 62 2.92 -0.64 9.38
C ASP A 62 2.28 -0.94 8.00
N MET A 63 3.04 -0.83 6.91
CA MET A 63 2.55 -1.17 5.58
C MET A 63 2.27 -2.68 5.39
N GLN A 64 2.85 -3.54 6.25
CA GLN A 64 2.58 -4.98 6.23
C GLN A 64 1.16 -5.32 6.69
N GLU A 65 0.50 -4.47 7.47
CA GLU A 65 -0.87 -4.71 7.95
C GLU A 65 -1.94 -4.40 6.89
N VAL A 66 -1.58 -3.68 5.82
CA VAL A 66 -2.51 -3.13 4.83
C VAL A 66 -2.36 -3.71 3.42
N LEU A 67 -1.36 -4.58 3.22
CA LEU A 67 -1.11 -5.34 2.00
C LEU A 67 -1.52 -6.80 2.19
#